data_AF-A0A538MA62-F1
#
_entry.id   AF-A0A538MA62-F1
#
_cell.length_a   1.000
_cell.length_b   1.000
_cell.length_c   1.000
_cell.angle_alpha   90.00
_cell.angle_beta   90.00
_cell.angle_gamma   90.00
#
_symmetry.space_group_name_H-M   'P 1'
#
loop_
_entity.id
_entity.type
_entity.pdbx_description
1 polymer ?
#
loop_
_entity_poly.entity_id
_entity_poly.type
_entity_poly.pdbx_seq_one_letter_code
_entity_poly.pdbx_strand_id
1 'polypeptide(L)'
;MSELTFEEQLENGDIEIPSVLPVLPLKETVIFPQSVSPLAIGQERSVKLVDDVVAGEQRVLALVTSKNDEVEQPGWDDLYEIG
;
A
#
# COMPACT_ATOMS: atom_id res chain seq x y z
N MET A 1 -2.90 5.01 29.43
CA MET A 1 -3.70 5.26 28.22
C MET A 1 -3.07 6.48 27.55
N SER A 2 -1.92 6.27 26.94
CA SER A 2 -1.26 7.29 26.13
C SER A 2 -1.78 7.10 24.72
N GLU A 3 -2.79 7.88 24.37
CA GLU A 3 -3.09 8.19 22.98
C GLU A 3 -1.87 8.98 22.47
N LEU A 4 -0.85 8.25 22.03
CA LEU A 4 0.28 8.82 21.32
C LEU A 4 -0.26 9.18 19.93
N THR A 5 -0.56 10.47 19.82
CA THR A 5 -0.84 11.24 18.62
C THR A 5 0.09 10.77 17.49
N PHE A 6 -0.45 9.95 16.59
CA PHE A 6 0.22 9.50 15.37
C PHE A 6 0.34 10.63 14.33
N GLU A 7 -0.12 11.84 14.68
CA GLU A 7 -0.30 12.98 13.77
C GLU A 7 0.97 13.83 13.59
N GLU A 8 2.02 13.67 14.42
CA GLU A 8 3.20 14.58 14.39
C GLU A 8 4.34 14.17 13.43
N GLN A 9 4.32 13.00 12.78
CA GLN A 9 5.46 12.57 11.92
C GLN A 9 5.30 12.84 10.42
N LEU A 10 4.23 13.50 9.97
CA LEU A 10 4.05 13.88 8.56
C LEU A 10 4.63 15.28 8.25
N GLU A 11 5.68 15.70 8.96
CA GLU A 11 6.43 16.91 8.58
C GLU A 11 7.50 16.55 7.53
N ASN A 12 7.16 16.76 6.25
CA ASN A 12 8.07 17.14 5.16
C ASN A 12 9.47 16.48 5.13
N GLY A 13 9.56 15.16 5.32
CA GLY A 13 10.73 14.43 4.84
C GLY A 13 10.57 14.24 3.34
N ASP A 14 11.57 14.62 2.53
CA ASP A 14 11.63 14.19 1.13
C ASP A 14 11.57 12.66 1.10
N ILE A 15 10.38 12.09 0.91
CA ILE A 15 10.23 10.65 0.70
C ILE A 15 10.87 10.39 -0.67
N GLU A 16 12.06 9.82 -0.68
CA GLU A 16 12.70 9.39 -1.92
C GLU A 16 11.88 8.24 -2.51
N ILE A 17 11.03 8.58 -3.47
CA ILE A 17 10.23 7.61 -4.21
C ILE A 17 11.11 6.99 -5.31
N PRO A 18 11.40 5.67 -5.24
CA PRO A 18 12.19 5.01 -6.27
C PRO A 18 11.43 4.97 -7.60
N SER A 19 12.16 4.86 -8.71
CA SER A 19 11.57 4.73 -10.05
C SER A 19 10.77 3.43 -10.24
N VAL A 20 10.98 2.44 -9.37
CA VAL A 20 10.25 1.17 -9.36
C VAL A 20 9.68 0.98 -7.97
N LEU A 21 8.35 0.86 -7.90
CA LEU A 21 7.63 0.62 -6.67
C LEU A 21 6.90 -0.73 -6.73
N PRO A 22 6.92 -1.49 -5.63
CA PRO A 22 6.03 -2.63 -5.47
C PRO A 22 4.58 -2.13 -5.34
N VAL A 23 3.68 -2.75 -6.10
CA VAL A 23 2.27 -2.40 -6.13
C VAL A 23 1.47 -3.43 -5.35
N LEU A 24 0.71 -2.95 -4.36
CA LEU A 24 -0.23 -3.75 -3.58
C LEU A 24 -1.66 -3.49 -4.06
N PRO A 25 -2.32 -4.48 -4.69
CA PRO A 25 -3.70 -4.35 -5.10
C PRO A 25 -4.65 -4.36 -3.91
N LEU A 26 -5.52 -3.34 -3.82
CA LEU A 26 -6.58 -3.24 -2.83
C LEU A 26 -7.92 -3.73 -3.40
N LYS A 27 -8.69 -4.44 -2.58
CA LYS A 27 -10.07 -4.85 -2.87
C LYS A 27 -11.03 -4.01 -2.04
N GLU A 28 -12.12 -3.56 -2.66
CA GLU A 28 -13.27 -2.93 -1.99
C GLU A 28 -12.96 -1.62 -1.22
N THR A 29 -11.71 -1.12 -1.28
CA THR A 29 -11.28 0.06 -0.52
C THR A 29 -10.27 0.91 -1.29
N VAL A 30 -10.28 2.21 -0.98
CA VAL A 30 -9.39 3.23 -1.51
C VAL A 30 -8.83 4.00 -0.31
N ILE A 31 -7.51 4.11 -0.24
CA ILE A 31 -6.82 4.85 0.80
C ILE A 31 -6.43 6.22 0.26
N PHE A 32 -6.74 7.27 1.01
CA PHE A 32 -6.33 8.63 0.66
C PHE A 32 -5.01 8.99 1.34
N PRO A 33 -4.22 9.90 0.73
CA PRO A 33 -3.03 10.45 1.37
C PRO A 33 -3.34 10.96 2.79
N GLN A 34 -2.38 10.81 3.70
CA GLN A 34 -2.51 11.17 5.11
C GLN A 34 -3.60 10.39 5.89
N SER A 35 -4.18 9.33 5.30
CA SER A 35 -5.11 8.45 6.00
C SER A 35 -4.39 7.22 6.55
N VAL A 36 -4.79 6.78 7.75
CA VAL A 36 -4.31 5.54 8.37
C VAL A 36 -5.49 4.58 8.47
N SER A 37 -5.37 3.42 7.82
CA SER A 37 -6.40 2.37 7.87
C SER A 37 -5.74 0.99 8.03
N PRO A 38 -6.26 0.11 8.89
CA PRO A 38 -5.79 -1.26 8.96
C PRO A 38 -6.16 -2.01 7.68
N LEU A 39 -5.16 -2.62 7.03
CA LEU A 39 -5.36 -3.44 5.84
C LEU A 39 -5.23 -4.92 6.21
N ALA A 40 -6.26 -5.71 5.87
CA ALA A 40 -6.22 -7.16 5.98
C ALA A 40 -5.74 -7.76 4.66
N ILE A 41 -4.54 -8.33 4.65
CA ILE A 41 -3.95 -8.96 3.46
C ILE A 41 -4.14 -10.47 3.56
N GLY A 42 -4.93 -11.04 2.64
CA GLY A 42 -5.23 -12.48 2.62
C GLY A 42 -4.42 -13.30 1.61
N GLN A 43 -3.80 -12.66 0.61
CA GLN A 43 -3.13 -13.37 -0.48
C GLN A 43 -1.64 -13.57 -0.20
N GLU A 44 -1.15 -14.80 -0.38
CA GLU A 44 0.27 -15.16 -0.14
C GLU A 44 1.24 -14.25 -0.91
N ARG A 45 0.92 -13.90 -2.16
CA ARG A 45 1.75 -12.98 -2.97
C ARG A 45 1.83 -11.58 -2.37
N SER A 46 0.72 -11.06 -1.87
CA SER A 46 0.63 -9.73 -1.27
C SER A 46 1.34 -9.69 0.09
N VAL A 47 1.19 -10.76 0.90
CA VAL A 47 1.93 -10.90 2.16
C VAL A 47 3.43 -10.89 1.89
N LYS A 48 3.89 -11.72 0.93
CA LYS A 48 5.30 -11.77 0.55
C LYS A 48 5.82 -10.42 0.06
N LEU A 49 5.05 -9.69 -0.75
CA LEU A 49 5.42 -8.36 -1.21
C LEU A 49 5.60 -7.38 -0.06
N VAL A 50 4.71 -7.40 0.93
CA VAL A 50 4.86 -6.56 2.13
C VAL A 50 6.06 -6.98 2.97
N ASP A 51 6.28 -8.28 3.17
CA ASP A 51 7.46 -8.78 3.89
C ASP A 51 8.76 -8.34 3.21
N ASP A 52 8.84 -8.43 1.88
CA ASP A 52 9.99 -8.00 1.08
C ASP A 52 10.24 -6.47 1.22
N VAL A 53 9.17 -5.66 1.21
CA VAL A 53 9.25 -4.20 1.40
C VAL A 53 9.68 -3.83 2.82
N VAL A 54 9.14 -4.51 3.82
CA VAL A 54 9.46 -4.26 5.24
C VAL A 54 10.89 -4.68 5.57
N ALA A 55 11.38 -5.76 4.95
CA ALA A 55 12.75 -6.25 5.09
C ALA A 55 13.77 -5.37 4.33
N GLY A 56 13.34 -4.63 3.32
CA GLY A 56 14.18 -3.73 2.54
C GLY A 56 14.54 -2.41 3.23
N GLU A 57 15.45 -1.66 2.61
CA GLU A 57 15.85 -0.31 3.05
C GLU A 57 14.77 0.73 2.70
N GLN A 58 14.13 0.59 1.53
CA GLN A 58 13.06 1.48 1.07
C GLN A 58 11.68 0.92 1.43
N ARG A 59 11.06 1.48 2.48
CA ARG A 59 9.75 1.05 3.00
C ARG A 59 8.60 1.83 2.35
N VAL A 60 8.62 1.89 1.02
CA VAL A 60 7.61 2.60 0.22
C VAL A 60 6.90 1.58 -0.66
N LEU A 61 5.57 1.63 -0.68
CA LEU A 61 4.72 0.77 -1.50
C LEU A 61 3.64 1.60 -2.16
N ALA A 62 3.28 1.25 -3.38
CA ALA A 62 2.16 1.85 -4.10
C ALA A 62 0.89 1.06 -3.80
N LEU A 63 -0.18 1.76 -3.45
CA LEU A 63 -1.50 1.19 -3.26
C LEU A 63 -2.33 1.47 -4.50
N VAL A 64 -2.91 0.44 -5.11
CA VAL A 64 -3.75 0.62 -6.30
C VAL A 64 -4.97 -0.26 -6.16
N THR A 65 -6.15 0.28 -6.43
CA THR A 65 -7.39 -0.50 -6.32
C THR A 65 -7.55 -1.43 -7.54
N SER A 66 -8.10 -2.61 -7.33
CA SER A 66 -8.51 -3.52 -8.41
C SER A 66 -9.86 -3.09 -8.98
N LYS A 67 -10.03 -3.16 -10.29
CA LYS A 67 -11.30 -2.93 -11.00
C LYS A 67 -12.31 -4.04 -10.70
N ASN A 68 -11.82 -5.27 -10.58
CA ASN A 68 -12.62 -6.45 -10.29
C ASN A 68 -12.09 -7.12 -9.01
N ASP A 69 -12.95 -7.23 -8.00
CA ASP A 69 -12.68 -7.84 -6.70
C ASP A 69 -12.80 -9.38 -6.73
N GLU A 70 -13.52 -9.95 -7.70
CA GLU A 70 -13.64 -11.38 -7.93
C GLU A 70 -12.34 -12.01 -8.44
N VAL A 71 -11.45 -11.19 -9.04
CA VAL A 71 -10.16 -11.68 -9.53
C VAL A 71 -9.23 -11.91 -8.33
N GLU A 72 -8.85 -13.16 -8.10
CA GLU A 72 -7.90 -13.50 -7.04
C GLU A 72 -6.53 -12.92 -7.33
N GLN A 73 -6.02 -13.03 -8.56
CA GLN A 73 -4.70 -12.52 -8.93
C GLN A 73 -4.82 -11.45 -10.02
N PRO A 74 -5.11 -10.19 -9.67
CA PRO A 74 -5.28 -9.13 -10.65
C PRO A 74 -3.98 -8.93 -11.45
N GLY A 75 -4.13 -8.88 -12.77
CA GLY A 75 -3.08 -8.44 -13.68
C GLY A 75 -3.01 -6.93 -13.75
N TRP A 76 -2.05 -6.39 -14.50
CA TRP A 76 -1.90 -4.94 -14.68
C TRP A 76 -3.13 -4.29 -15.33
N ASP A 77 -3.80 -5.00 -16.25
CA ASP A 77 -5.02 -4.52 -16.92
C ASP A 77 -6.23 -4.43 -15.99
N ASP A 78 -6.22 -5.22 -14.91
CA ASP A 78 -7.28 -5.27 -13.89
C ASP A 78 -7.14 -4.17 -12.83
N LEU A 79 -6.04 -3.41 -12.84
CA LEU A 79 -5.79 -2.32 -11.89
C LEU A 79 -6.25 -0.98 -12.46
N TYR A 80 -6.63 -0.06 -11.58
CA TYR A 80 -6.76 1.34 -11.96
C TYR A 80 -5.38 1.97 -12.22
N GLU A 81 -5.33 2.98 -13.10
CA GLU A 81 -4.07 3.67 -13.41
C GLU A 81 -3.69 4.74 -12.37
N ILE A 82 -4.63 5.06 -11.46
CA ILE A 82 -4.48 6.10 -10.45
C ILE A 82 -4.76 5.47 -9.08
N GLY A 83 -3.85 5.67 -8.12
CA GLY A 83 -3.89 5.19 -6.74
C GLY A 83 -2.83 5.87 -5.90
#